data_AF-A0A3P3YZ72-F1
#
_entry.id   AF-A0A3P3YZ72-F1
#
_cell.length_a   1.000
_cell.length_b   1.000
_cell.length_c   1.000
_cell.angle_alpha   90.00
_cell.angle_beta   90.00
_cell.angle_gamma   90.00
#
_symmetry.space_group_name_H-M   'P 1'
#
loop_
_entity.id
_entity.type
_entity.pdbx_description
1 polymer ?
#
loop_
_entity_poly.entity_id
_entity_poly.type
_entity_poly.pdbx_seq_one_letter_code
_entity_poly.pdbx_strand_id
1 'polypeptide(L)'
;MSANAKVSEGSLTEEQIVQQYNRMRQEQSAIMSRIAELENESHEHDLVARELRPLNKDRCCHRLVGGALVELTVGEVLPDIEENLAAIREALTQLNKGLMEKEKQMDEFMTTYKLNRPGANQAVTASQSTEANRGVLA
;
A
#
# COMPACT_ATOMS: atom_id res chain seq x y z
N MET A 1 26.61 -29.06 39.37
CA MET A 1 26.77 -29.35 37.92
C MET A 1 25.43 -29.06 37.26
N SER A 2 25.23 -27.82 36.79
CA SER A 2 24.00 -27.43 36.07
C SER A 2 24.30 -27.49 34.58
N ALA A 3 23.55 -28.31 33.87
CA ALA A 3 23.76 -28.63 32.46
C ALA A 3 23.48 -27.41 31.58
N ASN A 4 24.50 -27.02 30.82
CA ASN A 4 24.45 -26.03 29.75
C ASN A 4 23.66 -26.64 28.57
N ALA A 5 22.44 -26.16 28.33
CA ALA A 5 21.65 -26.55 27.17
C ALA A 5 22.19 -25.83 25.93
N LYS A 6 22.66 -26.63 24.97
CA LYS A 6 23.14 -26.23 23.64
C LYS A 6 22.22 -25.20 22.98
N VAL A 7 22.72 -23.97 22.84
CA VAL A 7 22.23 -23.03 21.83
C VAL A 7 22.72 -23.56 20.48
N SER A 8 21.80 -24.04 19.64
CA SER A 8 22.07 -24.33 18.24
C SER A 8 22.42 -23.03 17.51
N GLU A 9 23.63 -22.95 16.99
CA GLU A 9 24.10 -21.88 16.10
C GLU A 9 23.17 -21.78 14.88
N GLY A 10 22.31 -20.76 14.85
CA GLY A 10 21.48 -20.41 13.68
C GLY A 10 20.01 -20.06 13.96
N SER A 11 19.48 -20.31 15.16
CA SER A 11 18.08 -19.97 15.50
C SER A 11 17.99 -18.58 16.14
N LEU A 12 17.32 -17.63 15.46
CA LEU A 12 16.96 -16.33 16.06
C LEU A 12 16.22 -16.53 17.39
N THR A 13 16.45 -15.64 18.35
CA THR A 13 15.67 -15.64 19.60
C THR A 13 14.21 -15.29 19.33
N GLU A 14 13.31 -15.68 20.21
CA GLU A 14 11.87 -15.38 20.08
C GLU A 14 11.61 -13.86 19.93
N GLU A 15 12.34 -13.04 20.68
CA GLU A 15 12.31 -11.58 20.54
C GLU A 15 12.78 -11.10 19.16
N GLN A 16 13.85 -11.68 18.62
CA GLN A 16 14.36 -11.34 17.28
C GLN A 16 13.38 -11.75 16.18
N ILE A 17 12.71 -12.89 16.33
CA ILE A 17 11.69 -13.37 15.39
C ILE A 17 10.51 -12.39 15.35
N VAL A 18 10.01 -11.97 16.52
CA VAL A 18 8.91 -10.98 16.61
C VAL A 18 9.33 -9.63 16.04
N GLN A 19 10.55 -9.17 16.33
CA GLN A 19 11.08 -7.92 15.77
C GLN A 19 11.18 -7.97 14.24
N GLN A 20 11.70 -9.06 13.69
CA GLN A 20 11.80 -9.25 12.25
C GLN A 20 10.42 -9.28 11.58
N TYR A 21 9.46 -9.98 12.17
CA TYR A 21 8.10 -10.02 11.66
C TYR A 21 7.43 -8.63 11.69
N ASN A 22 7.61 -7.87 12.77
CA ASN A 22 7.11 -6.50 12.87
C ASN A 22 7.74 -5.57 11.82
N ARG A 23 9.02 -5.75 11.51
CA ARG A 23 9.67 -5.03 10.41
C ARG A 23 9.06 -5.39 9.05
N MET A 24 8.82 -6.67 8.77
CA MET A 24 8.17 -7.11 7.53
C MET A 24 6.75 -6.52 7.39
N ARG A 25 6.00 -6.43 8.49
CA ARG A 25 4.70 -5.75 8.56
C ARG A 25 4.78 -4.26 8.23
N GLN A 26 5.77 -3.56 8.77
CA GLN A 26 5.99 -2.14 8.47
C GLN A 26 6.32 -1.93 6.99
N GLU A 27 7.17 -2.78 6.42
CA GLU A 27 7.50 -2.76 5.00
C GLU A 27 6.26 -3.05 4.12
N GLN A 28 5.44 -4.03 4.48
CA GLN A 28 4.16 -4.33 3.81
C GLN A 28 3.23 -3.10 3.83
N SER A 29 3.06 -2.48 5.00
CA SER A 29 2.20 -1.29 5.16
C SER A 29 2.70 -0.11 4.33
N ALA A 30 4.02 0.07 4.22
CA ALA A 30 4.62 1.12 3.39
C ALA A 30 4.34 0.90 1.90
N ILE A 31 4.45 -0.35 1.42
CA ILE A 31 4.10 -0.71 0.04
C ILE A 31 2.61 -0.44 -0.23
N MET A 32 1.73 -0.84 0.69
CA MET A 32 0.28 -0.59 0.56
C MET A 32 -0.06 0.90 0.51
N SER A 33 0.56 1.72 1.36
CA SER A 33 0.39 3.18 1.32
C SER A 33 0.81 3.74 -0.04
N ARG A 34 1.96 3.29 -0.55
CA ARG A 34 2.48 3.77 -1.83
C ARG A 34 1.60 3.35 -3.02
N ILE A 35 1.02 2.14 -2.96
CA ILE A 35 0.05 1.69 -3.96
C ILE A 35 -1.17 2.62 -3.96
N ALA A 36 -1.77 2.88 -2.79
CA ALA A 36 -2.95 3.74 -2.69
C ALA A 36 -2.70 5.16 -3.23
N GLU A 37 -1.52 5.73 -2.94
CA GLU A 37 -1.11 7.03 -3.50
C GLU A 37 -1.05 7.01 -5.04
N LEU A 38 -0.37 6.03 -5.62
CA LEU A 38 -0.20 5.92 -7.06
C LEU A 38 -1.49 5.53 -7.79
N GLU A 39 -2.40 4.81 -7.14
CA GLU A 39 -3.74 4.53 -7.68
C GLU A 39 -4.55 5.81 -7.81
N ASN A 40 -4.52 6.68 -6.79
CA ASN A 40 -5.19 7.98 -6.86
C ASN A 40 -4.56 8.87 -7.94
N GLU A 41 -3.22 8.95 -7.99
CA GLU A 41 -2.50 9.71 -9.01
C GLU A 41 -2.82 9.21 -10.43
N SER A 42 -2.86 7.88 -10.64
CA SER A 42 -3.25 7.29 -11.92
C SER A 42 -4.68 7.64 -12.29
N HIS A 43 -5.61 7.69 -11.33
CA HIS A 43 -7.00 8.03 -11.59
C HIS A 43 -7.16 9.49 -12.00
N GLU A 44 -6.46 10.40 -11.32
CA GLU A 44 -6.45 11.83 -11.64
C GLU A 44 -5.86 12.07 -13.04
N HIS A 45 -4.73 11.44 -13.38
CA HIS A 45 -4.13 11.55 -14.71
C HIS A 45 -5.05 10.99 -15.80
N ASP A 46 -5.73 9.86 -15.55
CA ASP A 46 -6.66 9.25 -16.52
C ASP A 46 -7.86 10.16 -16.79
N LEU A 47 -8.39 10.79 -15.74
CA LEU A 47 -9.45 11.80 -15.84
C LEU A 47 -8.99 12.96 -16.72
N VAL A 48 -7.83 13.55 -16.46
CA VAL A 48 -7.31 14.68 -17.25
C VAL A 48 -7.09 14.27 -18.71
N ALA A 49 -6.46 13.12 -18.97
CA ALA A 49 -6.25 12.63 -20.33
C ALA A 49 -7.58 12.44 -21.08
N ARG A 50 -8.60 11.88 -20.42
CA ARG A 50 -9.93 11.69 -20.99
C ARG A 50 -10.59 13.00 -21.40
N GLU A 51 -10.50 14.03 -20.56
CA GLU A 51 -11.08 15.35 -20.86
C GLU A 51 -10.28 16.12 -21.93
N LEU A 52 -8.97 15.86 -22.07
CA LEU A 52 -8.12 16.52 -23.06
C LEU A 52 -8.21 15.89 -24.46
N ARG A 53 -8.42 14.57 -24.57
CA ARG A 53 -8.54 13.84 -25.86
C ARG A 53 -9.53 14.44 -26.88
N PRO A 54 -10.74 14.88 -26.51
CA PRO A 54 -11.69 15.43 -27.48
C PRO A 54 -11.37 16.87 -27.91
N LEU A 55 -10.40 17.53 -27.28
CA LEU A 55 -10.05 18.91 -27.58
C LEU A 55 -9.17 19.02 -28.83
N ASN A 56 -9.21 20.19 -29.47
CA ASN A 56 -8.28 20.50 -30.54
C ASN A 56 -6.83 20.58 -29.99
N LYS A 57 -5.89 19.95 -30.68
CA LYS A 57 -4.46 19.94 -30.35
C LYS A 57 -3.85 21.33 -30.30
N ASP A 58 -4.31 22.26 -31.13
CA ASP A 58 -3.80 23.64 -31.17
C ASP A 58 -4.36 24.53 -30.04
N ARG A 59 -5.24 23.99 -29.19
CA ARG A 59 -5.79 24.73 -28.06
C ARG A 59 -4.67 25.01 -27.04
N CYS A 60 -4.56 26.27 -26.65
CA CYS A 60 -3.63 26.73 -25.62
C CYS A 60 -3.96 26.11 -24.25
N CYS A 61 -2.93 25.58 -23.59
CA CYS A 61 -2.88 25.00 -22.25
C CYS A 61 -1.85 25.78 -21.42
N HIS A 62 -2.05 25.86 -20.10
CA HIS A 62 -1.08 26.49 -19.21
C HIS A 62 -0.68 25.53 -18.10
N ARG A 63 0.63 25.39 -17.86
CA ARG A 63 1.18 24.62 -16.75
C ARG A 63 1.78 25.56 -15.70
N LEU A 64 1.38 25.39 -14.44
CA LEU A 64 1.97 26.13 -13.33
C LEU A 64 3.30 25.49 -12.91
N VAL A 65 4.40 26.23 -13.02
CA VAL A 65 5.75 25.80 -12.61
C VAL A 65 6.38 26.89 -11.76
N GLY A 66 6.66 26.58 -10.49
CA GLY A 66 7.33 27.52 -9.58
C GLY A 66 6.60 28.86 -9.38
N GLY A 67 5.28 28.90 -9.58
CA GLY A 67 4.47 30.12 -9.49
C GLY A 67 4.31 30.90 -10.82
N ALA A 68 4.93 30.45 -11.91
CA ALA A 68 4.73 31.01 -13.25
C ALA A 68 3.88 30.07 -14.12
N LEU A 69 3.00 30.63 -14.95
CA LEU A 69 2.26 29.88 -15.96
C LEU A 69 3.10 29.78 -17.24
N VAL A 70 3.39 28.55 -17.65
CA VAL A 70 4.05 28.23 -18.91
C VAL A 70 2.99 27.87 -19.92
N GLU A 71 2.97 28.59 -21.05
CA GLU A 71 2.07 28.31 -22.17
C GLU A 71 2.55 27.08 -22.97
N LEU A 72 1.62 26.19 -23.26
CA LEU A 72 1.79 24.96 -24.03
C LEU A 72 0.53 24.74 -24.88
N THR A 73 0.51 23.69 -25.68
CA THR A 73 -0.68 23.26 -26.42
C THR A 73 -1.20 21.92 -25.91
N VAL A 74 -2.47 21.61 -26.18
CA VAL A 74 -3.02 20.25 -25.93
C VAL A 74 -2.18 19.18 -26.64
N GLY A 75 -1.69 19.48 -27.85
CA GLY A 75 -0.84 18.56 -28.61
C GLY A 75 0.49 18.21 -27.93
N GLU A 76 1.03 19.10 -27.11
CA GLU A 76 2.26 18.88 -26.33
C GLU A 76 1.96 18.26 -24.96
N VAL A 77 0.88 18.70 -24.29
CA VAL A 77 0.57 18.28 -22.91
C VAL A 77 -0.06 16.89 -22.85
N LEU A 78 -0.91 16.53 -23.81
CA LEU A 78 -1.59 15.24 -23.82
C LEU A 78 -0.63 14.03 -23.86
N PRO A 79 0.39 13.97 -24.75
CA PRO A 79 1.34 12.86 -24.75
C PRO A 79 2.13 12.77 -23.44
N ASP A 80 2.54 13.89 -22.86
CA ASP A 80 3.25 13.91 -21.56
C ASP A 80 2.40 13.27 -20.45
N ILE A 81 1.09 13.58 -20.41
CA ILE A 81 0.16 13.01 -19.42
C ILE A 81 -0.02 11.50 -19.67
N GLU A 82 -0.14 11.07 -20.93
CA GLU A 82 -0.30 9.65 -21.27
C GLU A 82 0.96 8.82 -20.98
N GLU A 83 2.15 9.37 -21.21
CA GLU A 83 3.43 8.75 -20.86
C GLU A 83 3.58 8.59 -19.34
N ASN A 84 3.32 9.66 -18.59
CA ASN A 84 3.37 9.62 -17.12
C ASN A 84 2.37 8.62 -16.55
N LEU A 85 1.15 8.58 -17.09
CA LEU A 85 0.12 7.61 -16.69
C LEU A 85 0.56 6.17 -16.97
N ALA A 86 1.21 5.91 -18.11
CA ALA A 86 1.76 4.59 -18.41
C ALA A 86 2.86 4.20 -17.40
N ALA A 87 3.77 5.12 -17.07
CA ALA A 87 4.83 4.90 -16.08
C ALA A 87 4.26 4.62 -14.68
N ILE A 88 3.23 5.35 -14.25
CA ILE A 88 2.54 5.11 -12.97
C ILE A 88 1.91 3.73 -12.94
N ARG A 89 1.22 3.31 -14.01
CA ARG A 89 0.61 1.97 -14.11
C ARG A 89 1.66 0.85 -14.08
N GLU A 90 2.82 1.07 -14.70
CA GLU A 90 3.92 0.13 -14.61
C GLU A 90 4.45 0.03 -13.17
N ALA A 91 4.68 1.17 -12.51
CA ALA A 91 5.11 1.21 -11.11
C ALA A 91 4.11 0.50 -10.18
N LEU A 92 2.80 0.72 -10.38
CA LEU A 92 1.73 0.01 -9.65
C LEU A 92 1.81 -1.50 -9.85
N THR A 93 2.08 -1.95 -11.08
CA THR A 93 2.24 -3.38 -11.38
C THR A 93 3.45 -3.97 -10.65
N GLN A 94 4.56 -3.25 -10.61
CA GLN A 94 5.77 -3.66 -9.89
C GLN A 94 5.56 -3.70 -8.38
N LEU A 95 4.90 -2.69 -7.80
CA LEU A 95 4.59 -2.63 -6.37
C LEU A 95 3.63 -3.73 -5.94
N ASN A 96 2.59 -4.03 -6.73
CA ASN A 96 1.68 -5.13 -6.46
C ASN A 96 2.40 -6.49 -6.48
N LYS A 97 3.33 -6.70 -7.44
CA LYS A 97 4.19 -7.89 -7.44
C LYS A 97 5.07 -7.97 -6.17
N GLY A 98 5.67 -6.84 -5.78
CA GLY A 98 6.46 -6.75 -4.55
C GLY A 98 5.63 -7.03 -3.30
N LEU A 99 4.38 -6.56 -3.26
CA LEU A 99 3.45 -6.83 -2.16
C LEU A 99 3.14 -8.32 -2.04
N MET A 100 2.78 -8.98 -3.14
CA MET A 100 2.50 -10.42 -3.15
C MET A 100 3.70 -11.26 -2.71
N GLU A 101 4.90 -10.92 -3.19
CA GLU A 101 6.14 -11.59 -2.77
C GLU A 101 6.40 -11.37 -1.28
N LYS A 102 6.15 -10.16 -0.75
CA LYS A 102 6.30 -9.88 0.67
C LYS A 102 5.30 -10.64 1.53
N GLU A 103 4.05 -10.75 1.10
CA GLU A 103 3.01 -11.54 1.75
C GLU A 103 3.40 -13.01 1.83
N LYS A 104 3.89 -13.57 0.72
CA LYS A 104 4.40 -14.95 0.68
C LYS A 104 5.56 -15.16 1.66
N GLN A 105 6.54 -14.25 1.68
CA GLN A 105 7.65 -14.31 2.65
C GLN A 105 7.16 -14.24 4.10
N MET A 106 6.13 -13.43 4.38
CA MET A 106 5.53 -13.34 5.71
C MET A 106 4.81 -14.64 6.10
N ASP A 107 4.09 -15.28 5.19
CA ASP A 107 3.42 -16.56 5.42
C ASP A 107 4.43 -17.70 5.64
N GLU A 108 5.51 -17.74 4.86
CA GLU A 108 6.63 -18.67 5.06
C GLU A 108 7.33 -18.44 6.41
N PHE A 109 7.52 -17.18 6.81
CA PHE A 109 8.09 -16.84 8.11
C PHE A 109 7.18 -17.27 9.27
N MET A 110 5.85 -17.07 9.14
CA MET A 110 4.89 -17.53 10.14
C MET A 110 4.87 -19.05 10.29
N THR A 111 4.89 -19.79 9.18
CA THR A 111 4.85 -21.26 9.21
C THR A 111 6.13 -21.85 9.79
N THR A 112 7.29 -21.27 9.45
CA THR A 112 8.61 -21.70 9.96
C THR A 112 8.72 -21.53 11.47
N TYR A 113 8.26 -20.39 12.00
CA TYR A 113 8.41 -20.06 13.42
C TYR A 113 7.13 -20.26 14.25
N LYS A 114 6.06 -20.80 13.66
CA LYS A 114 4.73 -21.01 14.29
C LYS A 114 4.22 -19.77 15.03
N LEU A 115 4.44 -18.58 14.45
CA LEU A 115 3.94 -17.35 15.05
C LEU A 115 2.41 -17.37 15.07
N ASN A 116 1.82 -17.19 16.25
CA ASN A 116 0.38 -16.99 16.37
C ASN A 116 0.02 -15.65 15.71
N ARG A 117 -0.81 -15.68 14.67
CA ARG A 117 -1.37 -14.48 14.05
C ARG A 117 -2.08 -13.65 15.13
N PRO A 118 -1.62 -12.43 15.45
CA PRO A 118 -2.35 -11.57 16.37
C PRO A 118 -3.72 -11.28 15.73
N GLY A 119 -4.78 -11.87 16.30
CA GLY A 119 -6.15 -11.78 15.76
C GLY A 119 -6.96 -13.08 15.79
N ALA A 120 -6.35 -14.25 15.97
CA ALA A 120 -7.08 -15.53 15.94
C ALA A 120 -7.66 -15.99 17.29
N ASN A 121 -7.42 -15.27 18.40
CA ASN A 121 -7.81 -15.74 19.74
C ASN A 121 -8.62 -14.74 20.60
N GLN A 122 -9.32 -13.79 19.96
CA GLN A 122 -10.35 -12.95 20.61
C GLN A 122 -11.65 -12.99 19.80
N ALA A 123 -12.23 -14.18 19.65
CA ALA A 123 -13.58 -14.34 19.09
C ALA A 123 -14.40 -15.44 19.80
N VAL A 124 -14.08 -15.74 21.06
CA VAL A 124 -14.99 -16.51 21.92
C VAL A 124 -15.12 -15.81 23.26
N THR A 125 -16.36 -15.48 23.61
CA THR A 125 -16.86 -14.89 24.87
C THR A 125 -17.22 -13.39 24.83
N ALA A 126 -18.22 -13.02 24.03
CA ALA A 126 -19.11 -11.89 24.33
C ALA A 126 -20.46 -12.07 23.61
N SER A 127 -21.27 -13.03 24.07
CA SER A 127 -22.69 -13.12 23.71
C SER A 127 -23.52 -13.34 24.98
N GLN A 128 -24.61 -12.56 25.08
CA GLN A 128 -25.63 -12.42 26.14
C GLN A 128 -25.34 -11.24 27.10
N SER A 129 -26.16 -10.19 27.19
CA SER A 129 -27.63 -10.11 27.06
C SER A 129 -28.15 -8.73 26.61
N THR A 130 -29.22 -8.78 25.81
CA THR A 130 -30.20 -7.73 25.46
C THR A 130 -30.78 -6.99 26.67
N GLU A 131 -30.94 -5.66 26.58
CA GLU A 131 -32.25 -4.95 26.57
C GLU A 131 -32.12 -3.43 26.74
N ALA A 132 -32.87 -2.72 25.89
CA ALA A 132 -33.52 -1.43 26.12
C ALA A 132 -32.70 -0.24 26.68
N ASN A 133 -32.29 0.68 25.80
CA ASN A 133 -32.68 2.09 26.00
C ASN A 133 -32.67 2.90 24.69
N ARG A 134 -33.77 3.61 24.45
CA ARG A 134 -33.99 4.57 23.36
C ARG A 134 -33.31 5.91 23.68
N GLY A 135 -32.89 6.66 22.67
CA GLY A 135 -32.58 8.10 22.80
C GLY A 135 -31.59 8.57 21.74
N VAL A 136 -32.05 8.87 20.53
CA VAL A 136 -32.30 10.23 19.96
C VAL A 136 -31.03 10.92 19.45
N LEU A 137 -31.10 11.22 18.15
CA LEU A 137 -30.23 12.09 17.36
C LEU A 137 -30.35 13.54 17.85
N ALA A 138 -29.21 14.21 18.00
CA ALA A 138 -29.07 15.67 17.95
C ALA A 138 -27.82 16.00 17.15
#